data_AF-A0A7X3ZVY7-F1
#
_entry.id   AF-A0A7X3ZVY7-F1
#
_cell.length_a   1.000
_cell.length_b   1.000
_cell.length_c   1.000
_cell.angle_alpha   90.00
_cell.angle_beta   90.00
_cell.angle_gamma   90.00
#
_symmetry.space_group_name_H-M   'P 1'
#
loop_
_entity.id
_entity.type
_entity.pdbx_description
1 polymer ?
#
loop_
_entity_poly.entity_id
_entity_poly.type
_entity_poly.pdbx_seq_one_letter_code
_entity_poly.pdbx_strand_id
1 'polypeptide(L)'
;MNRIEDWLELHRLDATLVQDVLAAYRAGALSSQPLPASDAPDATVRLPARHECFVNIVVPALVGSLDDDVDVRDALHDIEFAELHSDGPRNPHTVDPGNGGPPIVVMAWRGRVDDLACLAHECAHALQIRLSGHDTMPPVAREACAFLGELLLVDHASRHNPALFKALLQTWTIENESYLGADLDALSDALSKSGTAYQYRQNYPVARLAAVQLFGRRAQHGLHDLFASGGGAMKHLPVESMANRAGDVASHLAPMPESDADRPGMDAYRRLGARTLLDIDYWKGASEERIGDYYARQLRHGRERTVFLALDDDRKPVGYATWSVSPDGGSVTLARQAAPFGDHLALQRALEQHLHAAGAVDAHHSRSARARQAAWR
;
A
#
# COMPACT_ATOMS: atom_id res chain seq x y z
N MET A 1 8.71 -16.90 -10.37
CA MET A 1 7.61 -15.92 -10.38
C MET A 1 7.68 -15.16 -11.68
N ASN A 2 6.74 -15.39 -12.60
CA ASN A 2 6.82 -14.88 -13.97
C ASN A 2 5.72 -13.86 -14.28
N ARG A 3 4.62 -13.88 -13.53
CA ARG A 3 3.43 -13.04 -13.77
C ARG A 3 2.94 -12.34 -12.50
N ILE A 4 2.11 -11.32 -12.67
CA ILE A 4 1.51 -10.56 -11.57
C ILE A 4 0.58 -11.43 -10.70
N GLU A 5 -0.04 -12.47 -11.26
CA GLU A 5 -0.84 -13.42 -10.48
C GLU A 5 0.01 -14.26 -9.52
N ASP A 6 1.17 -14.74 -9.99
CA ASP A 6 2.14 -15.45 -9.13
C ASP A 6 2.62 -14.53 -7.99
N TRP A 7 2.77 -13.23 -8.27
CA TRP A 7 3.11 -12.21 -7.28
C TRP A 7 2.01 -12.06 -6.23
N LEU A 8 0.74 -11.99 -6.63
CA LEU A 8 -0.37 -11.94 -5.69
C LEU A 8 -0.42 -13.19 -4.81
N GLU A 9 -0.25 -14.38 -5.40
CA GLU A 9 -0.26 -15.65 -4.68
C GLU A 9 0.89 -15.74 -3.66
N LEU A 10 2.13 -15.41 -4.07
CA LEU A 10 3.30 -15.45 -3.20
C LEU A 10 3.14 -14.57 -1.95
N HIS A 11 2.53 -13.40 -2.12
CA HIS A 11 2.33 -12.45 -1.04
C HIS A 11 1.01 -12.66 -0.28
N ARG A 12 0.18 -13.62 -0.72
CA ARG A 12 -1.18 -13.85 -0.20
C ARG A 12 -2.04 -12.58 -0.27
N LEU A 13 -1.90 -11.83 -1.35
CA LEU A 13 -2.62 -10.58 -1.60
C LEU A 13 -3.68 -10.78 -2.68
N ASP A 14 -4.70 -9.94 -2.63
CA ASP A 14 -5.72 -9.83 -3.67
C ASP A 14 -5.48 -8.57 -4.51
N ALA A 15 -5.77 -8.63 -5.80
CA ALA A 15 -5.53 -7.50 -6.71
C ALA A 15 -6.31 -6.25 -6.30
N THR A 16 -7.57 -6.42 -5.85
CA THR A 16 -8.39 -5.30 -5.35
C THR A 16 -7.79 -4.73 -4.08
N LEU A 17 -7.37 -5.58 -3.14
CA LEU A 17 -6.74 -5.12 -1.90
C LEU A 17 -5.52 -4.22 -2.18
N VAL A 18 -4.68 -4.62 -3.12
CA VAL A 18 -3.51 -3.80 -3.49
C VAL A 18 -3.95 -2.51 -4.18
N GLN A 19 -4.92 -2.56 -5.10
CA GLN A 19 -5.48 -1.35 -5.73
C GLN A 19 -6.04 -0.37 -4.71
N ASP A 20 -6.72 -0.85 -3.66
CA ASP A 20 -7.28 -0.03 -2.59
C ASP A 20 -6.17 0.66 -1.78
N VAL A 21 -5.05 -0.02 -1.50
CA VAL A 21 -3.86 0.61 -0.90
C VAL A 21 -3.32 1.73 -1.79
N LEU A 22 -3.20 1.50 -3.10
CA LEU A 22 -2.71 2.51 -4.04
C LEU A 22 -3.68 3.70 -4.14
N ALA A 23 -4.98 3.43 -4.12
CA ALA A 23 -6.02 4.46 -4.11
C ALA A 23 -5.98 5.29 -2.81
N ALA A 24 -5.84 4.65 -1.65
CA ALA A 24 -5.69 5.32 -0.36
C ALA A 24 -4.51 6.30 -0.35
N TYR A 25 -3.38 5.89 -0.94
CA TYR A 25 -2.23 6.79 -1.10
C TYR A 25 -2.52 7.96 -2.04
N ARG A 26 -3.04 7.69 -3.25
CA ARG A 26 -3.37 8.75 -4.24
C ARG A 26 -4.38 9.76 -3.70
N ALA A 27 -5.30 9.30 -2.87
CA ALA A 27 -6.32 10.14 -2.25
C ALA A 27 -5.79 10.90 -1.01
N GLY A 28 -4.55 10.63 -0.58
CA GLY A 28 -3.88 11.33 0.52
C GLY A 28 -4.16 10.76 1.93
N ALA A 29 -4.85 9.63 2.03
CA ALA A 29 -5.10 8.98 3.32
C ALA A 29 -3.84 8.31 3.90
N LEU A 30 -2.92 7.85 3.04
CA LEU A 30 -1.64 7.30 3.45
C LEU A 30 -0.53 8.35 3.28
N SER A 31 0.19 8.63 4.36
CA SER A 31 1.37 9.49 4.31
C SER A 31 2.56 8.73 3.70
N SER A 32 3.31 9.39 2.82
CA SER A 32 4.66 8.98 2.41
C SER A 32 5.77 9.65 3.24
N GLN A 33 5.41 10.61 4.10
CA GLN A 33 6.34 11.31 4.96
C GLN A 33 6.39 10.65 6.34
N PRO A 34 7.57 10.14 6.75
CA PRO A 34 7.72 9.43 8.02
C PRO A 34 7.86 10.38 9.22
N LEU A 35 8.37 11.59 8.98
CA LEU A 35 8.74 12.59 9.98
C LEU A 35 8.48 13.99 9.41
N PRO A 36 8.24 15.00 10.26
CA PRO A 36 8.08 16.37 9.81
C PRO A 36 9.36 16.89 9.13
N ALA A 37 9.19 17.90 8.26
CA ALA A 37 10.30 18.58 7.60
C ALA A 37 11.29 19.17 8.62
N SER A 38 12.56 19.22 8.22
CA SER A 38 13.64 19.81 9.02
C SER A 38 13.88 21.26 8.62
N ASP A 39 13.86 22.15 9.61
CA ASP A 39 14.25 23.58 9.46
C ASP A 39 15.77 23.79 9.49
N ALA A 40 16.57 22.72 9.61
CA ALA A 40 18.02 22.84 9.63
C ALA A 40 18.55 23.52 8.35
N PRO A 41 19.64 24.30 8.40
CA PRO A 41 20.22 24.89 7.22
C PRO A 41 20.71 23.81 6.24
N ASP A 42 20.69 24.10 4.94
CA ASP A 42 21.31 23.22 3.95
C ASP A 42 22.81 23.17 4.20
N ALA A 43 23.32 21.98 4.52
CA ALA A 43 24.73 21.72 4.72
C ALA A 43 25.15 20.52 3.89
N THR A 44 26.28 20.63 3.21
CA THR A 44 26.88 19.50 2.49
C THR A 44 27.42 18.50 3.50
N VAL A 45 26.70 17.39 3.68
CA VAL A 45 27.14 16.29 4.55
C VAL A 45 28.16 15.44 3.80
N ARG A 46 29.37 15.31 4.33
CA ARG A 46 30.36 14.33 3.88
C ARG A 46 30.44 13.21 4.90
N LEU A 47 30.29 11.99 4.41
CA LEU A 47 30.33 10.81 5.27
C LEU A 47 31.74 10.23 5.36
N PRO A 48 32.10 9.62 6.50
CA PRO A 48 33.33 8.86 6.63
C PRO A 48 33.31 7.57 5.79
N ALA A 49 34.29 6.69 5.99
CA ALA A 49 34.33 5.38 5.33
C ALA A 49 33.08 4.54 5.64
N ARG A 50 32.73 3.61 4.74
CA ARG A 50 31.57 2.71 4.87
C ARG A 50 31.53 2.03 6.24
N HIS A 51 32.64 1.43 6.65
CA HIS A 51 32.71 0.68 7.91
C HIS A 51 32.47 1.59 9.13
N GLU A 52 32.99 2.82 9.12
CA GLU A 52 32.74 3.78 10.19
C GLU A 52 31.27 4.20 10.25
N CYS A 53 30.63 4.42 9.09
CA CYS A 53 29.20 4.70 9.04
C CYS A 53 28.37 3.50 9.53
N PHE A 54 28.77 2.28 9.16
CA PHE A 54 28.10 1.07 9.59
C PHE A 54 28.12 0.95 11.13
N VAL A 55 29.31 1.00 11.74
CA VAL A 55 29.48 0.81 13.18
C VAL A 55 28.91 1.96 13.99
N ASN A 56 29.08 3.21 13.55
CA ASN A 56 28.75 4.37 14.37
C ASN A 56 27.36 4.98 14.09
N ILE A 57 26.69 4.58 13.00
CA ILE A 57 25.40 5.15 12.61
C ILE A 57 24.37 4.05 12.36
N VAL A 58 24.64 3.12 11.45
CA VAL A 58 23.64 2.09 11.04
C VAL A 58 23.36 1.11 12.18
N VAL A 59 24.40 0.54 12.80
CA VAL A 59 24.23 -0.41 13.91
C VAL A 59 23.47 0.23 15.09
N PRO A 60 23.86 1.41 15.60
CA PRO A 60 23.09 2.09 16.65
C PRO A 60 21.64 2.42 16.28
N ALA A 61 21.39 2.78 15.01
CA ALA A 61 20.04 3.09 14.54
C ALA A 61 19.13 1.85 14.57
N LEU A 62 19.62 0.71 14.09
CA LEU A 62 18.86 -0.54 14.04
C LEU A 62 18.70 -1.16 15.44
N VAL A 63 19.80 -1.32 16.19
CA VAL A 63 19.79 -1.94 17.53
C VAL A 63 18.91 -1.16 18.50
N GLY A 64 19.08 0.16 18.56
CA GLY A 64 18.32 1.01 19.48
C GLY A 64 16.82 1.11 19.17
N SER A 65 16.38 0.57 18.03
CA SER A 65 14.98 0.59 17.58
C SER A 65 14.34 -0.79 17.54
N LEU A 66 15.13 -1.86 17.71
CA LEU A 66 14.71 -3.26 17.73
C LEU A 66 14.90 -3.84 19.13
N ASP A 67 14.47 -3.09 20.15
CA ASP A 67 14.46 -3.47 21.56
C ASP A 67 15.83 -3.80 22.18
N ASP A 68 16.93 -3.34 21.56
CA ASP A 68 18.29 -3.51 22.06
C ASP A 68 18.68 -4.99 22.27
N ASP A 69 18.13 -5.86 21.43
CA ASP A 69 18.30 -7.31 21.51
C ASP A 69 19.76 -7.74 21.23
N VAL A 70 20.23 -8.74 21.96
CA VAL A 70 21.55 -9.35 21.74
C VAL A 70 21.61 -10.03 20.37
N ASP A 71 20.52 -10.67 19.95
CA ASP A 71 20.45 -11.38 18.67
C ASP A 71 20.56 -10.41 17.49
N VAL A 72 19.99 -9.20 17.62
CA VAL A 72 20.11 -8.14 16.61
C VAL A 72 21.55 -7.64 16.49
N ARG A 73 22.24 -7.44 17.62
CA ARG A 73 23.65 -7.02 17.60
C ARG A 73 24.54 -8.06 16.98
N ASP A 74 24.39 -9.32 17.39
CA ASP A 74 25.19 -10.43 16.88
C ASP A 74 24.94 -10.62 15.38
N ALA A 75 23.68 -10.56 14.94
CA ALA A 75 23.31 -10.61 13.53
C ALA A 75 23.95 -9.49 12.69
N LEU A 76 24.04 -8.26 13.22
CA LEU A 76 24.69 -7.14 12.53
C LEU A 76 26.22 -7.27 12.53
N HIS A 77 26.81 -7.76 13.62
CA HIS A 77 28.27 -7.99 13.69
C HIS A 77 28.75 -9.03 12.69
N ASP A 78 27.91 -10.00 12.37
CA ASP A 78 28.20 -11.05 11.40
C ASP A 78 28.12 -10.56 9.95
N ILE A 79 27.65 -9.34 9.65
CA ILE A 79 27.52 -8.89 8.24
C ILE A 79 28.89 -8.70 7.59
N GLU A 80 29.09 -9.35 6.44
CA GLU A 80 30.25 -9.13 5.59
C GLU A 80 29.96 -8.08 4.51
N PHE A 81 31.02 -7.45 4.00
CA PHE A 81 30.91 -6.42 2.97
C PHE A 81 31.83 -6.69 1.79
N ALA A 82 31.29 -6.53 0.58
CA ALA A 82 32.04 -6.60 -0.67
C ALA A 82 31.81 -5.37 -1.55
N GLU A 83 32.77 -5.09 -2.43
CA GLU A 83 32.66 -4.01 -3.41
C GLU A 83 31.94 -4.46 -4.67
N LEU A 84 31.17 -3.56 -5.26
CA LEU A 84 30.49 -3.82 -6.53
C LEU A 84 31.51 -3.93 -7.67
N HIS A 85 31.61 -5.10 -8.30
CA HIS A 85 32.49 -5.31 -9.45
C HIS A 85 31.88 -4.74 -10.74
N SER A 86 32.74 -4.26 -11.66
CA SER A 86 32.33 -3.68 -12.95
C SER A 86 31.51 -4.63 -13.83
N ASP A 87 31.69 -5.94 -13.63
CA ASP A 87 31.13 -7.00 -14.47
C ASP A 87 29.88 -7.66 -13.83
N GLY A 88 29.46 -7.19 -12.65
CA GLY A 88 28.33 -7.72 -11.87
C GLY A 88 27.03 -6.92 -12.00
N PRO A 89 26.00 -7.25 -11.18
CA PRO A 89 24.79 -6.44 -11.06
C PRO A 89 25.15 -4.99 -10.75
N ARG A 90 24.56 -4.04 -11.47
CA ARG A 90 24.89 -2.62 -11.33
C ARG A 90 24.34 -1.96 -10.07
N ASN A 91 23.45 -2.65 -9.34
CA ASN A 91 22.79 -2.12 -8.16
C ASN A 91 23.33 -2.80 -6.90
N PRO A 92 23.43 -2.06 -5.79
CA PRO A 92 23.66 -2.64 -4.47
C PRO A 92 22.69 -3.79 -4.18
N HIS A 93 23.16 -4.81 -3.48
CA HIS A 93 22.36 -5.97 -3.13
C HIS A 93 22.97 -6.73 -1.96
N THR A 94 22.11 -7.45 -1.26
CA THR A 94 22.48 -8.38 -0.18
C THR A 94 22.42 -9.82 -0.69
N VAL A 95 23.51 -10.56 -0.47
CA VAL A 95 23.64 -11.97 -0.82
C VAL A 95 23.43 -12.82 0.44
N ASP A 96 22.58 -13.83 0.32
CA ASP A 96 22.45 -14.90 1.29
C ASP A 96 23.25 -16.12 0.80
N PRO A 97 24.39 -16.48 1.43
CA PRO A 97 25.14 -17.69 1.09
C PRO A 97 24.46 -18.99 1.59
N GLY A 98 23.34 -18.88 2.32
CA GLY A 98 22.61 -19.98 2.93
C GLY A 98 23.14 -20.37 4.32
N ASN A 99 22.62 -21.48 4.84
CA ASN A 99 22.90 -22.01 6.18
C ASN A 99 24.38 -22.41 6.34
N GLY A 100 25.22 -21.45 6.70
CA GLY A 100 26.65 -21.68 6.93
C GLY A 100 27.54 -20.46 6.72
N GLY A 101 27.04 -19.39 6.10
CA GLY A 101 27.80 -18.16 5.89
C GLY A 101 27.05 -16.90 6.35
N PRO A 102 27.79 -15.83 6.69
CA PRO A 102 27.19 -14.54 6.96
C PRO A 102 26.60 -13.90 5.69
N PRO A 103 25.52 -13.10 5.80
CA PRO A 103 25.02 -12.32 4.68
C PRO A 103 26.08 -11.30 4.24
N ILE A 104 26.17 -11.07 2.93
CA ILE A 104 27.16 -10.19 2.33
C ILE A 104 26.43 -9.00 1.71
N VAL A 105 26.74 -7.79 2.18
CA VAL A 105 26.27 -6.54 1.56
C VAL A 105 27.26 -6.11 0.49
N VAL A 106 26.80 -6.09 -0.76
CA VAL A 106 27.60 -5.71 -1.94
C VAL A 106 27.17 -4.31 -2.39
N MET A 107 28.07 -3.33 -2.29
CA MET A 107 27.78 -1.95 -2.71
C MET A 107 29.03 -1.20 -3.12
N ALA A 108 28.88 -0.11 -3.87
CA ALA A 108 29.96 0.84 -4.17
C ALA A 108 29.83 2.06 -3.26
N TRP A 109 30.82 2.31 -2.40
CA TRP A 109 30.78 3.44 -1.47
C TRP A 109 31.46 4.70 -2.04
N ARG A 110 30.73 5.83 -2.07
CA ARG A 110 31.25 7.13 -2.53
C ARG A 110 31.22 8.20 -1.43
N GLY A 111 30.76 7.85 -0.23
CA GLY A 111 30.67 8.77 0.92
C GLY A 111 29.53 9.78 0.80
N ARG A 112 28.49 9.46 0.02
CA ARG A 112 27.29 10.30 -0.17
C ARG A 112 26.14 9.83 0.72
N VAL A 113 25.18 10.70 0.95
CA VAL A 113 24.01 10.41 1.81
C VAL A 113 23.13 9.30 1.23
N ASP A 114 23.00 9.22 -0.10
CA ASP A 114 22.33 8.11 -0.80
C ASP A 114 23.05 6.77 -0.56
N ASP A 115 24.38 6.76 -0.43
CA ASP A 115 25.12 5.55 -0.08
C ASP A 115 24.78 5.08 1.35
N LEU A 116 24.56 6.00 2.30
CA LEU A 116 24.22 5.63 3.67
C LEU A 116 22.79 5.09 3.80
N ALA A 117 21.84 5.70 3.10
CA ALA A 117 20.48 5.17 3.01
C ALA A 117 20.49 3.76 2.43
N CYS A 118 21.22 3.56 1.33
CA CYS A 118 21.41 2.24 0.72
C CYS A 118 22.12 1.25 1.65
N LEU A 119 23.15 1.67 2.39
CA LEU A 119 23.81 0.82 3.38
C LEU A 119 22.83 0.34 4.45
N ALA A 120 21.98 1.22 4.98
CA ALA A 120 20.95 0.84 5.94
C ALA A 120 19.89 -0.11 5.34
N HIS A 121 19.49 0.13 4.10
CA HIS A 121 18.58 -0.74 3.35
C HIS A 121 19.12 -2.18 3.23
N GLU A 122 20.35 -2.32 2.75
CA GLU A 122 20.98 -3.64 2.58
C GLU A 122 21.31 -4.30 3.92
N CYS A 123 21.76 -3.54 4.93
CA CYS A 123 21.96 -4.09 6.27
C CYS A 123 20.65 -4.60 6.89
N ALA A 124 19.51 -3.96 6.60
CA ALA A 124 18.22 -4.45 7.04
C ALA A 124 17.81 -5.74 6.33
N HIS A 125 18.14 -5.95 5.05
CA HIS A 125 18.00 -7.27 4.42
C HIS A 125 18.90 -8.32 5.08
N ALA A 126 20.16 -8.00 5.33
CA ALA A 126 21.10 -8.89 5.98
C ALA A 126 20.62 -9.30 7.38
N LEU A 127 20.07 -8.34 8.12
CA LEU A 127 19.46 -8.58 9.43
C LEU A 127 18.25 -9.52 9.34
N GLN A 128 17.35 -9.33 8.36
CA GLN A 128 16.24 -10.25 8.12
C GLN A 128 16.73 -11.68 7.89
N ILE A 129 17.75 -11.86 7.03
CA ILE A 129 18.32 -13.18 6.71
C ILE A 129 18.80 -13.89 7.98
N ARG A 130 19.49 -13.17 8.87
CA ARG A 130 20.00 -13.76 10.12
C ARG A 130 18.88 -14.08 11.10
N LEU A 131 18.00 -13.12 11.37
CA LEU A 131 16.94 -13.29 12.37
C LEU A 131 15.89 -14.32 11.94
N SER A 132 15.65 -14.48 10.62
CA SER A 132 14.74 -15.52 10.12
C SER A 132 15.40 -16.90 9.99
N GLY A 133 16.68 -17.04 10.32
CA GLY A 133 17.43 -18.28 10.12
C GLY A 133 17.50 -18.69 8.66
N HIS A 134 17.71 -17.73 7.76
CA HIS A 134 17.73 -17.86 6.29
C HIS A 134 16.39 -18.31 5.68
N ASP A 135 15.28 -18.25 6.44
CA ASP A 135 13.96 -18.51 5.87
C ASP A 135 13.56 -17.40 4.89
N THR A 136 13.06 -17.80 3.72
CA THR A 136 12.86 -16.90 2.59
C THR A 136 11.65 -16.00 2.83
N MET A 137 11.92 -14.70 2.93
CA MET A 137 10.88 -13.69 3.10
C MET A 137 10.22 -13.31 1.77
N PRO A 138 8.88 -13.17 1.70
CA PRO A 138 8.20 -12.67 0.51
C PRO A 138 8.71 -11.27 0.13
N PRO A 139 8.95 -10.98 -1.17
CA PRO A 139 9.57 -9.73 -1.61
C PRO A 139 8.96 -8.44 -1.05
N VAL A 140 7.63 -8.29 -0.98
CA VAL A 140 7.01 -7.09 -0.39
C VAL A 140 7.39 -6.90 1.08
N ALA A 141 7.41 -7.97 1.89
CA ALA A 141 7.83 -7.89 3.28
C ALA A 141 9.33 -7.64 3.42
N ARG A 142 10.13 -8.30 2.57
CA ARG A 142 11.58 -8.11 2.50
C ARG A 142 11.95 -6.64 2.28
N GLU A 143 11.31 -6.01 1.30
CA GLU A 143 11.48 -4.58 1.01
C GLU A 143 10.90 -3.69 2.11
N ALA A 144 9.79 -4.08 2.74
CA ALA A 144 9.20 -3.31 3.83
C ALA A 144 10.16 -3.18 5.03
N CYS A 145 10.87 -4.27 5.41
CA CYS A 145 11.86 -4.14 6.48
C CYS A 145 13.14 -3.40 6.04
N ALA A 146 13.49 -3.41 4.76
CA ALA A 146 14.60 -2.61 4.24
C ALA A 146 14.30 -1.11 4.30
N PHE A 147 13.11 -0.72 3.85
CA PHE A 147 12.61 0.65 4.01
C PHE A 147 12.43 1.05 5.48
N LEU A 148 12.04 0.12 6.37
CA LEU A 148 12.07 0.39 7.81
C LEU A 148 13.49 0.69 8.28
N GLY A 149 14.50 -0.06 7.84
CA GLY A 149 15.91 0.22 8.16
C GLY A 149 16.33 1.65 7.80
N GLU A 150 15.93 2.13 6.62
CA GLU A 150 16.12 3.54 6.22
C GLU A 150 15.40 4.51 7.16
N LEU A 151 14.15 4.24 7.53
CA LEU A 151 13.38 5.11 8.43
C LEU A 151 13.98 5.17 9.84
N LEU A 152 14.48 4.06 10.35
CA LEU A 152 15.17 3.98 11.64
C LEU A 152 16.48 4.77 11.61
N LEU A 153 17.21 4.74 10.49
CA LEU A 153 18.38 5.59 10.26
C LEU A 153 18.00 7.09 10.27
N VAL A 154 16.93 7.48 9.56
CA VAL A 154 16.44 8.87 9.54
C VAL A 154 16.07 9.33 10.96
N ASP A 155 15.34 8.51 11.71
CA ASP A 155 14.96 8.79 13.10
C ASP A 155 16.18 8.92 14.02
N HIS A 156 17.15 8.02 13.89
CA HIS A 156 18.40 8.11 14.63
C HIS A 156 19.14 9.41 14.32
N ALA A 157 19.24 9.79 13.05
CA ALA A 157 19.87 11.05 12.65
C ALA A 157 19.13 12.27 13.21
N SER A 158 17.80 12.24 13.31
CA SER A 158 17.00 13.35 13.86
C SER A 158 17.38 13.70 15.30
N ARG A 159 17.84 12.71 16.06
CA ARG A 159 18.22 12.84 17.48
C ARG A 159 19.69 13.26 17.68
N HIS A 160 20.56 12.99 16.71
CA HIS A 160 22.02 13.10 16.91
C HIS A 160 22.72 14.04 15.92
N ASN A 161 22.16 14.26 14.72
CA ASN A 161 22.78 15.04 13.67
C ASN A 161 21.71 15.70 12.75
N PRO A 162 21.28 16.94 13.06
CA PRO A 162 20.23 17.63 12.30
C PRO A 162 20.53 17.83 10.81
N ALA A 163 21.81 18.03 10.44
CA ALA A 163 22.22 18.18 9.05
C ALA A 163 22.08 16.87 8.28
N LEU A 164 22.53 15.75 8.87
CA LEU A 164 22.35 14.42 8.30
C LEU A 164 20.87 14.03 8.22
N PHE A 165 20.08 14.34 9.25
CA PHE A 165 18.63 14.13 9.24
C PHE A 165 17.96 14.82 8.05
N LYS A 166 18.24 16.11 7.84
CA LYS A 166 17.67 16.85 6.72
C LYS A 166 18.05 16.20 5.38
N ALA A 167 19.32 15.86 5.19
CA ALA A 167 19.80 15.27 3.95
C ALA A 167 19.18 13.87 3.69
N LEU A 168 19.08 13.02 4.70
CA LEU A 168 18.45 11.70 4.58
C LEU A 168 16.95 11.81 4.29
N LEU A 169 16.24 12.73 4.96
CA LEU A 169 14.82 12.97 4.71
C LEU A 169 14.58 13.47 3.28
N GLN A 170 15.44 14.35 2.77
CA GLN A 170 15.40 14.78 1.37
C GLN A 170 15.62 13.61 0.40
N THR A 171 16.61 12.76 0.64
CA THR A 171 16.83 11.54 -0.16
C THR A 171 15.58 10.66 -0.18
N TRP A 172 14.99 10.37 1.00
CA TRP A 172 13.75 9.60 1.10
C TRP A 172 12.60 10.21 0.29
N THR A 173 12.42 11.54 0.37
CA THR A 173 11.39 12.26 -0.36
C THR A 173 11.58 12.21 -1.87
N ILE A 174 12.82 12.42 -2.36
CA ILE A 174 13.13 12.38 -3.80
C ILE A 174 12.86 10.97 -4.36
N GLU A 175 13.24 9.92 -3.65
CA GLU A 175 13.01 8.54 -4.08
C GLU A 175 11.53 8.17 -4.20
N ASN A 176 10.65 8.85 -3.44
CA ASN A 176 9.21 8.63 -3.56
C ASN A 176 8.66 9.05 -4.93
N GLU A 177 9.33 9.92 -5.69
CA GLU A 177 8.97 10.19 -7.09
C GLU A 177 9.03 8.93 -7.95
N SER A 178 9.97 8.02 -7.65
CA SER A 178 10.07 6.72 -8.32
C SER A 178 9.15 5.69 -7.69
N TYR A 179 9.30 5.41 -6.39
CA TYR A 179 8.59 4.30 -5.73
C TYR A 179 7.09 4.53 -5.58
N LEU A 180 6.67 5.77 -5.34
CA LEU A 180 5.27 6.13 -5.13
C LEU A 180 4.69 6.97 -6.29
N GLY A 181 5.49 7.19 -7.33
CA GLY A 181 5.06 7.72 -8.62
C GLY A 181 5.09 6.63 -9.69
N ALA A 182 6.17 6.55 -10.45
CA ALA A 182 6.27 5.67 -11.62
C ALA A 182 6.04 4.17 -11.32
N ASP A 183 6.61 3.64 -10.22
CA ASP A 183 6.43 2.23 -9.86
C ASP A 183 5.01 1.93 -9.37
N LEU A 184 4.38 2.90 -8.70
CA LEU A 184 2.99 2.80 -8.25
C LEU A 184 2.03 2.72 -9.45
N ASP A 185 2.23 3.59 -10.44
CA ASP A 185 1.46 3.57 -11.67
C ASP A 185 1.67 2.25 -12.44
N ALA A 186 2.92 1.79 -12.55
CA ALA A 186 3.25 0.53 -13.20
C ALA A 186 2.61 -0.68 -12.50
N LEU A 187 2.58 -0.71 -11.16
CA LEU A 187 1.90 -1.74 -10.39
C LEU A 187 0.39 -1.70 -10.61
N SER A 188 -0.21 -0.51 -10.54
CA SER A 188 -1.64 -0.29 -10.80
C SER A 188 -2.06 -0.79 -12.19
N ASP A 189 -1.23 -0.54 -13.21
CA ASP A 189 -1.48 -1.00 -14.58
C ASP A 189 -1.31 -2.51 -14.73
N ALA A 190 -0.29 -3.09 -14.09
CA ALA A 190 -0.05 -4.54 -14.12
C ALA A 190 -1.21 -5.31 -13.50
N LEU A 191 -1.73 -4.84 -12.36
CA LEU A 191 -2.88 -5.44 -11.68
C LEU A 191 -4.18 -5.35 -12.49
N SER A 192 -4.28 -4.38 -13.42
CA SER A 192 -5.46 -4.19 -14.28
C SER A 192 -5.46 -5.10 -15.52
N LYS A 193 -4.37 -5.82 -15.78
CA LYS A 193 -4.14 -6.62 -17.00
C LYS A 193 -3.64 -8.01 -16.61
N SER A 194 -4.51 -9.02 -16.74
CA SER A 194 -4.11 -10.41 -16.48
C SER A 194 -2.97 -10.85 -17.41
N GLY A 195 -2.05 -11.65 -16.89
CA GLY A 195 -0.88 -12.16 -17.60
C GLY A 195 0.28 -11.16 -17.73
N THR A 196 0.20 -9.98 -17.10
CA THR A 196 1.32 -9.03 -17.08
C THR A 196 2.55 -9.68 -16.44
N ALA A 197 3.71 -9.50 -17.08
CA ALA A 197 4.97 -10.02 -16.57
C ALA A 197 5.33 -9.37 -15.23
N TYR A 198 5.82 -10.19 -14.30
CA TYR A 198 6.32 -9.70 -13.02
C TYR A 198 7.63 -8.92 -13.20
N GLN A 199 7.77 -7.82 -12.47
CA GLN A 199 8.99 -7.04 -12.34
C GLN A 199 9.26 -6.75 -10.86
N TYR A 200 10.51 -6.89 -10.41
CA TYR A 200 10.83 -6.75 -8.98
C TYR A 200 10.43 -5.40 -8.37
N ARG A 201 10.43 -4.32 -9.16
CA ARG A 201 10.02 -2.99 -8.71
C ARG A 201 8.55 -2.91 -8.29
N GLN A 202 7.71 -3.86 -8.70
CA GLN A 202 6.31 -3.98 -8.29
C GLN A 202 6.16 -4.21 -6.78
N ASN A 203 7.22 -4.63 -6.07
CA ASN A 203 7.20 -4.77 -4.61
C ASN A 203 7.25 -3.41 -3.88
N TYR A 204 7.88 -2.41 -4.48
CA TYR A 204 8.27 -1.18 -3.80
C TYR A 204 7.11 -0.30 -3.31
N PRO A 205 6.02 -0.06 -4.09
CA PRO A 205 4.98 0.86 -3.65
C PRO A 205 4.31 0.40 -2.34
N VAL A 206 3.91 -0.86 -2.28
CA VAL A 206 3.25 -1.44 -1.09
C VAL A 206 4.23 -1.54 0.08
N ALA A 207 5.47 -1.97 -0.18
CA ALA A 207 6.51 -2.08 0.84
C ALA A 207 6.85 -0.72 1.48
N ARG A 208 7.02 0.33 0.67
CA ARG A 208 7.34 1.70 1.12
C ARG A 208 6.23 2.25 2.00
N LEU A 209 4.97 2.09 1.60
CA LEU A 209 3.81 2.52 2.40
C LEU A 209 3.69 1.72 3.72
N ALA A 210 3.86 0.39 3.65
CA ALA A 210 3.83 -0.47 4.83
C ALA A 210 4.92 -0.06 5.84
N ALA A 211 6.13 0.24 5.37
CA ALA A 211 7.23 0.69 6.22
C ALA A 211 6.89 1.98 6.96
N VAL A 212 6.29 2.98 6.30
CA VAL A 212 5.85 4.23 6.96
C VAL A 212 4.80 3.97 8.03
N GLN A 213 3.80 3.12 7.74
CA GLN A 213 2.76 2.79 8.72
C GLN A 213 3.31 2.04 9.93
N LEU A 214 4.20 1.07 9.70
CA LEU A 214 4.86 0.31 10.76
C LEU A 214 5.77 1.21 11.61
N PHE A 215 6.54 2.09 10.97
CA PHE A 215 7.37 3.06 11.66
C PHE A 215 6.54 3.98 12.57
N GLY A 216 5.40 4.47 12.10
CA GLY A 216 4.48 5.29 12.92
C GLY A 216 3.90 4.55 14.13
N ARG A 217 3.85 3.21 14.11
CA ARG A 217 3.31 2.35 15.17
C ARG A 217 4.38 1.55 15.92
N ARG A 218 5.66 1.84 15.71
CA ARG A 218 6.81 1.06 16.22
C ARG A 218 6.84 0.90 17.74
N ALA A 219 6.30 1.86 18.49
CA ALA A 219 6.20 1.76 19.95
C ALA A 219 5.15 0.72 20.44
N GLN A 220 4.26 0.27 19.55
CA GLN A 220 3.16 -0.64 19.86
C GLN A 220 3.37 -2.05 19.28
N HIS A 221 4.28 -2.20 18.32
CA HIS A 221 4.51 -3.45 17.60
C HIS A 221 6.00 -3.79 17.67
N GLY A 222 6.33 -5.01 18.11
CA GLY A 222 7.69 -5.52 18.06
C GLY A 222 8.15 -5.61 16.60
N LEU A 223 9.02 -4.70 16.18
CA LEU A 223 9.61 -4.74 14.84
C LEU A 223 10.49 -5.99 14.67
N HIS A 224 11.07 -6.50 15.75
CA HIS A 224 11.85 -7.74 15.76
C HIS A 224 11.09 -8.92 15.13
N ASP A 225 9.82 -9.13 15.50
CA ASP A 225 9.01 -10.24 15.00
C ASP A 225 8.83 -10.20 13.48
N LEU A 226 8.73 -9.00 12.89
CA LEU A 226 8.66 -8.85 11.45
C LEU A 226 9.97 -9.31 10.78
N PHE A 227 11.12 -8.88 11.30
CA PHE A 227 12.43 -9.25 10.75
C PHE A 227 12.71 -10.76 10.91
N ALA A 228 12.28 -11.37 12.01
CA ALA A 228 12.49 -12.78 12.32
C ALA A 228 11.49 -13.75 11.64
N SER A 229 10.41 -13.25 11.02
CA SER A 229 9.29 -14.10 10.60
C SER A 229 9.47 -14.84 9.27
N GLY A 230 10.53 -14.56 8.49
CA GLY A 230 10.81 -15.25 7.23
C GLY A 230 9.59 -15.31 6.29
N GLY A 231 9.21 -16.53 5.87
CA GLY A 231 8.05 -16.80 5.02
C GLY A 231 6.70 -16.31 5.60
N GLY A 232 6.63 -16.13 6.92
CA GLY A 232 5.46 -15.62 7.64
C GLY A 232 5.36 -14.09 7.68
N ALA A 233 6.35 -13.33 7.21
CA ALA A 233 6.45 -11.89 7.45
C ALA A 233 5.27 -11.05 6.92
N MET A 234 4.58 -11.51 5.85
CA MET A 234 3.41 -10.80 5.32
C MET A 234 2.30 -10.58 6.35
N LYS A 235 2.18 -11.44 7.37
CA LYS A 235 1.16 -11.32 8.44
C LYS A 235 1.36 -10.07 9.31
N HIS A 236 2.57 -9.52 9.33
CA HIS A 236 2.91 -8.32 10.11
C HIS A 236 2.70 -7.04 9.32
N LEU A 237 2.52 -7.12 8.00
CA LEU A 237 2.34 -5.91 7.19
C LEU A 237 0.90 -5.38 7.33
N PRO A 238 0.72 -4.06 7.50
CA PRO A 238 -0.58 -3.46 7.74
C PRO A 238 -1.43 -3.30 6.46
N VAL A 239 -1.31 -4.19 5.46
CA VAL A 239 -1.90 -4.06 4.11
C VAL A 239 -3.42 -3.89 4.17
N GLU A 240 -4.12 -4.75 4.91
CA GLU A 240 -5.58 -4.63 5.07
C GLU A 240 -5.98 -3.31 5.71
N SER A 241 -5.27 -2.90 6.76
CA SER A 241 -5.55 -1.62 7.40
C SER A 241 -5.29 -0.44 6.46
N MET A 242 -4.22 -0.50 5.65
CA MET A 242 -3.90 0.54 4.65
C MET A 242 -4.99 0.65 3.58
N ALA A 243 -5.50 -0.48 3.08
CA ALA A 243 -6.59 -0.49 2.11
C ALA A 243 -7.87 0.12 2.69
N ASN A 244 -8.19 -0.16 3.95
CA ASN A 244 -9.36 0.41 4.63
C ASN A 244 -9.27 1.93 4.80
N ARG A 245 -8.06 2.50 4.77
CA ARG A 245 -7.87 3.96 4.85
C ARG A 245 -8.21 4.68 3.55
N ALA A 246 -8.48 3.97 2.46
CA ALA A 246 -9.05 4.64 1.28
C ALA A 246 -10.33 5.40 1.69
N GLY A 247 -11.11 4.83 2.65
CA GLY A 247 -12.25 5.40 3.41
C GLY A 247 -11.99 6.72 4.14
N ASP A 248 -10.75 6.90 4.61
CA ASP A 248 -10.39 8.00 5.52
C ASP A 248 -10.28 9.35 4.80
N VAL A 249 -10.29 9.36 3.46
CA VAL A 249 -10.41 10.62 2.73
C VAL A 249 -11.83 11.06 2.87
N ALA A 250 -12.07 11.91 3.88
CA ALA A 250 -13.37 12.45 4.19
C ALA A 250 -14.08 12.83 2.89
N SER A 251 -15.17 12.11 2.60
CA SER A 251 -16.04 12.42 1.47
C SER A 251 -16.29 13.93 1.51
N HIS A 252 -15.79 14.62 0.50
CA HIS A 252 -15.98 16.06 0.35
C HIS A 252 -17.41 16.37 -0.10
N LEU A 253 -18.19 15.33 -0.39
CA LEU A 253 -19.61 15.42 -0.69
C LEU A 253 -20.37 15.87 0.56
N ALA A 254 -21.33 16.76 0.33
CA ALA A 254 -22.21 17.22 1.39
C ALA A 254 -23.11 16.08 1.90
N PRO A 255 -23.47 16.08 3.20
CA PRO A 255 -24.51 15.21 3.74
C PRO A 255 -25.79 15.28 2.90
N MET A 256 -26.39 14.12 2.63
CA MET A 256 -27.69 14.06 1.98
C MET A 256 -28.78 14.51 2.96
N PRO A 257 -29.68 15.44 2.56
CA PRO A 257 -30.85 15.78 3.36
C PRO A 257 -31.70 14.56 3.69
N GLU A 258 -32.51 14.65 4.75
CA GLU A 258 -33.55 13.66 5.01
C GLU A 258 -34.50 13.50 3.82
N SER A 259 -35.06 12.30 3.68
CA SER A 259 -35.99 12.03 2.59
C SER A 259 -37.25 12.86 2.82
N ASP A 260 -37.63 13.64 1.81
CA ASP A 260 -38.82 14.47 1.84
C ASP A 260 -39.96 13.70 1.17
N ALA A 261 -40.82 13.10 1.98
CA ALA A 261 -41.95 12.28 1.53
C ALA A 261 -42.91 13.07 0.62
N ASP A 262 -42.97 14.40 0.78
CA ASP A 262 -43.84 15.27 -0.01
C ASP A 262 -43.20 15.64 -1.36
N ARG A 263 -41.90 15.37 -1.56
CA ARG A 263 -41.14 15.70 -2.78
C ARG A 263 -40.25 14.55 -3.26
N PRO A 264 -40.81 13.38 -3.59
CA PRO A 264 -40.03 12.19 -3.98
C PRO A 264 -39.17 12.42 -5.24
N GLY A 265 -39.59 13.32 -6.14
CA GLY A 265 -38.81 13.68 -7.32
C GLY A 265 -37.49 14.38 -6.98
N MET A 266 -37.50 15.26 -5.97
CA MET A 266 -36.28 15.94 -5.52
C MET A 266 -35.27 14.97 -4.93
N ASP A 267 -35.74 13.98 -4.17
CA ASP A 267 -34.88 12.94 -3.61
C ASP A 267 -34.26 12.05 -4.69
N ALA A 268 -35.02 11.73 -5.74
CA ALA A 268 -34.49 11.01 -6.90
C ALA A 268 -33.37 11.80 -7.60
N TYR A 269 -33.54 13.12 -7.78
CA TYR A 269 -32.50 13.99 -8.34
C TYR A 269 -31.28 14.10 -7.44
N ARG A 270 -31.44 14.23 -6.12
CA ARG A 270 -30.33 14.25 -5.16
C ARG A 270 -29.52 12.95 -5.21
N ARG A 271 -30.19 11.79 -5.21
CA ARG A 271 -29.54 10.47 -5.31
C ARG A 271 -28.86 10.26 -6.66
N LEU A 272 -29.44 10.78 -7.75
CA LEU A 272 -28.78 10.78 -9.06
C LEU A 272 -27.52 11.64 -9.04
N GLY A 273 -27.61 12.87 -8.52
CA GLY A 273 -26.48 13.78 -8.39
C GLY A 273 -25.33 13.18 -7.57
N ALA A 274 -25.65 12.61 -6.40
CA ALA A 274 -24.66 11.94 -5.54
C ALA A 274 -23.92 10.82 -6.27
N ARG A 275 -24.64 9.93 -6.98
CA ARG A 275 -24.01 8.86 -7.79
C ARG A 275 -23.12 9.40 -8.90
N THR A 276 -23.54 10.47 -9.57
CA THR A 276 -22.74 11.13 -10.61
C THR A 276 -21.45 11.70 -10.04
N LEU A 277 -21.50 12.36 -8.88
CA LEU A 277 -20.30 12.86 -8.21
C LEU A 277 -19.38 11.70 -7.81
N LEU A 278 -19.93 10.64 -7.22
CA LEU A 278 -19.15 9.43 -6.91
C LEU A 278 -18.50 8.81 -8.15
N ASP A 279 -19.16 8.82 -9.31
CA ASP A 279 -18.57 8.32 -10.55
C ASP A 279 -17.48 9.22 -11.12
N ILE A 280 -17.66 10.55 -11.03
CA ILE A 280 -16.62 11.53 -11.37
C ILE A 280 -15.39 11.28 -10.50
N ASP A 281 -15.59 11.12 -9.19
CA ASP A 281 -14.54 10.84 -8.20
C ASP A 281 -13.97 9.42 -8.30
N TYR A 282 -14.59 8.52 -9.07
CA TYR A 282 -14.06 7.19 -9.35
C TYR A 282 -13.09 7.17 -10.53
N TRP A 283 -13.06 8.25 -11.34
CA TRP A 283 -12.15 8.50 -12.47
C TRP A 283 -12.08 7.42 -13.56
N LYS A 284 -12.92 6.37 -13.53
CA LYS A 284 -12.89 5.26 -14.50
C LYS A 284 -14.27 4.75 -14.91
N GLY A 285 -14.45 4.56 -16.22
CA GLY A 285 -15.61 3.91 -16.84
C GLY A 285 -16.82 4.83 -16.94
N ALA A 286 -17.62 4.92 -15.87
CA ALA A 286 -18.88 5.67 -15.92
C ALA A 286 -18.69 7.19 -16.07
N SER A 287 -17.58 7.73 -15.58
CA SER A 287 -17.17 9.13 -15.76
C SER A 287 -16.81 9.49 -17.21
N GLU A 288 -16.47 8.50 -18.04
CA GLU A 288 -16.04 8.68 -19.43
C GLU A 288 -17.20 8.58 -20.42
N GLU A 289 -18.39 8.18 -19.95
CA GLU A 289 -19.56 8.02 -20.80
C GLU A 289 -20.18 9.36 -21.19
N ARG A 290 -20.82 9.38 -22.36
CA ARG A 290 -21.62 10.53 -22.77
C ARG A 290 -22.73 10.73 -21.75
N ILE A 291 -22.88 11.95 -21.26
CA ILE A 291 -23.83 12.29 -20.18
C ILE A 291 -25.27 11.85 -20.47
N GLY A 292 -25.68 11.83 -21.75
CA GLY A 292 -27.00 11.34 -22.16
C GLY A 292 -27.20 9.84 -21.93
N ASP A 293 -26.20 9.03 -22.29
CA ASP A 293 -26.24 7.57 -22.12
C ASP A 293 -26.15 7.19 -20.64
N TYR A 294 -25.26 7.89 -19.91
CA TYR A 294 -25.13 7.78 -18.47
C TYR A 294 -26.46 8.07 -17.76
N TYR A 295 -27.09 9.21 -18.09
CA TYR A 295 -28.37 9.62 -17.49
C TYR A 295 -29.49 8.62 -17.78
N ALA A 296 -29.63 8.16 -19.03
CA ALA A 296 -30.62 7.18 -19.42
C ALA A 296 -30.46 5.86 -18.63
N ARG A 297 -29.22 5.40 -18.45
CA ARG A 297 -28.92 4.20 -17.67
C ARG A 297 -29.23 4.37 -16.19
N GLN A 298 -28.82 5.47 -15.57
CA GLN A 298 -29.09 5.71 -14.14
C GLN A 298 -30.58 5.90 -13.84
N LEU A 299 -31.33 6.52 -14.78
CA LEU A 299 -32.79 6.59 -14.71
C LEU A 299 -33.44 5.22 -14.76
N ARG A 300 -32.98 4.35 -15.67
CA ARG A 300 -33.48 2.98 -15.79
C ARG A 300 -33.34 2.22 -14.47
N HIS A 301 -32.13 2.21 -13.89
CA HIS A 301 -31.92 1.56 -12.59
C HIS A 301 -32.75 2.18 -11.45
N GLY A 302 -32.99 3.49 -11.49
CA GLY A 302 -33.89 4.16 -10.55
C GLY A 302 -35.34 3.69 -10.67
N ARG A 303 -35.85 3.53 -11.90
CA ARG A 303 -37.22 3.03 -12.17
C ARG A 303 -37.38 1.56 -11.82
N GLU A 304 -36.38 0.75 -12.13
CA GLU A 304 -36.36 -0.69 -11.88
C GLU A 304 -36.02 -1.02 -10.41
N ARG A 305 -35.70 0.00 -9.59
CA ARG A 305 -35.24 -0.15 -8.21
C ARG A 305 -34.02 -1.07 -8.08
N THR A 306 -33.15 -1.03 -9.08
CA THR A 306 -31.92 -1.83 -9.12
C THR A 306 -30.68 -0.98 -8.84
N VAL A 307 -30.82 -0.01 -7.93
CA VAL A 307 -29.73 0.86 -7.50
C VAL A 307 -29.84 1.16 -6.01
N PHE A 308 -28.69 1.15 -5.35
CA PHE A 308 -28.53 1.44 -3.94
C PHE A 308 -27.41 2.46 -3.76
N LEU A 309 -27.63 3.43 -2.87
CA LEU A 309 -26.64 4.44 -2.48
C LEU A 309 -26.38 4.26 -0.99
N ALA A 310 -25.14 3.94 -0.63
CA ALA A 310 -24.67 3.86 0.75
C ALA A 310 -24.31 5.26 1.26
N LEU A 311 -24.70 5.52 2.49
CA LEU A 311 -24.35 6.74 3.23
C LEU A 311 -23.59 6.35 4.51
N ASP A 312 -22.70 7.22 4.98
CA ASP A 312 -22.08 7.10 6.30
C ASP A 312 -23.02 7.57 7.44
N ASP A 313 -22.49 7.57 8.67
CA ASP A 313 -23.19 8.02 9.87
C ASP A 313 -23.55 9.52 9.83
N ASP A 314 -22.78 10.32 9.09
CA ASP A 314 -23.04 11.74 8.83
C ASP A 314 -23.95 11.97 7.61
N ARG A 315 -24.53 10.90 7.05
CA ARG A 315 -25.38 10.88 5.84
C ARG A 315 -24.67 11.33 4.57
N LYS A 316 -23.35 11.33 4.51
CA LYS A 316 -22.60 11.63 3.27
C LYS A 316 -22.59 10.41 2.36
N PRO A 317 -22.67 10.61 1.03
CA PRO A 317 -22.47 9.51 0.09
C PRO A 317 -21.06 8.94 0.16
N VAL A 318 -20.96 7.63 0.40
CA VAL A 318 -19.69 6.88 0.45
C VAL A 318 -19.52 5.91 -0.72
N GLY A 319 -20.63 5.45 -1.29
CA GLY A 319 -20.60 4.60 -2.46
C GLY A 319 -21.98 4.20 -2.96
N TYR A 320 -22.05 3.57 -4.12
CA TYR A 320 -23.30 3.08 -4.67
C TYR A 320 -23.09 1.78 -5.46
N ALA A 321 -24.17 1.01 -5.59
CA ALA A 321 -24.20 -0.20 -6.39
C ALA A 321 -25.42 -0.23 -7.32
N THR A 322 -25.26 -0.81 -8.51
CA THR A 322 -26.36 -1.14 -9.41
C THR A 322 -26.34 -2.62 -9.74
N TRP A 323 -27.51 -3.17 -10.05
CA TRP A 323 -27.66 -4.58 -10.40
C TRP A 323 -28.69 -4.78 -11.51
N SER A 324 -28.78 -6.01 -11.97
CA SER A 324 -29.90 -6.55 -12.73
C SER A 324 -30.46 -7.77 -12.01
N VAL A 325 -31.75 -8.03 -12.14
CA VAL A 325 -32.38 -9.25 -11.63
C VAL A 325 -32.54 -10.22 -12.79
N SER A 326 -32.25 -11.50 -12.55
CA SER A 326 -32.44 -12.54 -13.56
C SER A 326 -33.91 -12.65 -14.00
N PRO A 327 -34.19 -13.13 -15.23
CA PRO A 327 -35.56 -13.25 -15.73
C PRO A 327 -36.46 -14.18 -14.89
N ASP A 328 -35.87 -15.15 -14.19
CA ASP A 328 -36.54 -16.07 -13.28
C ASP A 328 -36.68 -15.51 -11.84
N GLY A 329 -36.18 -14.30 -11.59
CA GLY A 329 -36.28 -13.60 -10.30
C GLY A 329 -35.43 -14.20 -9.18
N GLY A 330 -34.65 -15.24 -9.47
CA GLY A 330 -33.93 -16.04 -8.48
C GLY A 330 -32.50 -15.57 -8.17
N SER A 331 -31.89 -14.76 -9.04
CA SER A 331 -30.54 -14.23 -8.83
C SER A 331 -30.44 -12.74 -9.15
N VAL A 332 -29.49 -12.10 -8.48
CA VAL A 332 -29.14 -10.69 -8.70
C VAL A 332 -27.73 -10.63 -9.24
N THR A 333 -27.51 -9.89 -10.32
CA THR A 333 -26.17 -9.66 -10.86
C THR A 333 -25.75 -8.22 -10.60
N LEU A 334 -24.71 -8.01 -9.79
CA LEU A 334 -24.15 -6.67 -9.57
C LEU A 334 -23.49 -6.19 -10.87
N ALA A 335 -23.99 -5.07 -11.41
CA ALA A 335 -23.51 -4.45 -12.63
C ALA A 335 -22.44 -3.38 -12.34
N ARG A 336 -22.52 -2.71 -11.19
CA ARG A 336 -21.53 -1.72 -10.74
C ARG A 336 -21.47 -1.64 -9.22
N GLN A 337 -20.27 -1.39 -8.71
CA GLN A 337 -20.01 -0.92 -7.36
C GLN A 337 -18.99 0.22 -7.47
N ALA A 338 -19.29 1.38 -6.90
CA ALA A 338 -18.40 2.53 -6.89
C ALA A 338 -18.33 3.09 -5.47
N ALA A 339 -17.14 3.11 -4.88
CA ALA A 339 -16.84 3.76 -3.60
C ALA A 339 -15.50 4.49 -3.77
N PRO A 340 -15.49 5.66 -4.42
CA PRO A 340 -14.28 6.36 -4.83
C PRO A 340 -13.42 6.82 -3.65
N PHE A 341 -14.04 7.00 -2.49
CA PHE A 341 -13.36 7.29 -1.23
C PHE A 341 -13.07 6.00 -0.49
N GLY A 342 -12.88 4.85 -1.14
CA GLY A 342 -12.39 3.63 -0.49
C GLY A 342 -13.33 2.88 0.46
N ASP A 343 -14.57 3.32 0.61
CA ASP A 343 -15.58 2.70 1.47
C ASP A 343 -16.21 1.42 0.89
N HIS A 344 -15.45 0.62 0.14
CA HIS A 344 -15.96 -0.55 -0.58
C HIS A 344 -16.59 -1.60 0.36
N LEU A 345 -15.98 -1.83 1.53
CA LEU A 345 -16.53 -2.76 2.53
C LEU A 345 -17.79 -2.22 3.21
N ALA A 346 -17.83 -0.91 3.49
CA ALA A 346 -19.02 -0.28 4.05
C ALA A 346 -20.19 -0.34 3.06
N LEU A 347 -19.92 -0.06 1.77
CA LEU A 347 -20.89 -0.24 0.69
C LEU A 347 -21.39 -1.69 0.62
N GLN A 348 -20.49 -2.69 0.70
CA GLN A 348 -20.89 -4.10 0.65
C GLN A 348 -21.79 -4.50 1.81
N ARG A 349 -21.41 -4.14 3.05
CA ARG A 349 -22.22 -4.43 4.25
C ARG A 349 -23.59 -3.78 4.18
N ALA A 350 -23.64 -2.52 3.74
CA ALA A 350 -24.90 -1.80 3.58
C ALA A 350 -25.78 -2.40 2.47
N LEU A 351 -25.17 -2.83 1.36
CA LEU A 351 -25.86 -3.50 0.26
C LEU A 351 -26.41 -4.86 0.66
N GLU A 352 -25.68 -5.62 1.49
CA GLU A 352 -26.12 -6.89 2.07
C GLU A 352 -27.34 -6.75 2.96
N GLN A 353 -27.31 -5.73 3.83
CA GLN A 353 -28.47 -5.40 4.64
C GLN A 353 -29.65 -4.97 3.78
N HIS A 354 -29.41 -4.25 2.68
CA HIS A 354 -30.46 -3.73 1.80
C HIS A 354 -31.16 -4.82 0.96
N LEU A 355 -30.41 -5.75 0.38
CA LEU A 355 -30.98 -6.78 -0.49
C LEU A 355 -31.57 -7.96 0.30
N HIS A 356 -31.39 -8.02 1.63
CA HIS A 356 -31.94 -9.05 2.51
C HIS A 356 -31.80 -10.46 1.93
N ALA A 357 -30.55 -10.96 1.84
CA ALA A 357 -30.15 -12.20 1.16
C ALA A 357 -31.23 -13.32 1.16
N ALA A 358 -32.00 -13.40 0.07
CA ALA A 358 -32.95 -14.48 -0.22
C ALA A 358 -32.56 -15.30 -1.46
N GLY A 359 -31.47 -14.94 -2.15
CA GLY A 359 -31.01 -15.63 -3.36
C GLY A 359 -29.51 -15.48 -3.59
N ALA A 360 -28.97 -16.25 -4.54
CA ALA A 360 -27.59 -16.12 -4.98
C ALA A 360 -27.42 -14.78 -5.69
N VAL A 361 -26.59 -13.88 -5.16
CA VAL A 361 -26.13 -12.74 -5.95
C VAL A 361 -24.81 -13.14 -6.57
N ASP A 362 -24.65 -12.79 -7.83
CA ASP A 362 -23.44 -12.96 -8.61
C ASP A 362 -22.88 -11.57 -8.93
N ALA A 363 -21.58 -11.40 -8.80
CA ALA A 363 -20.92 -10.16 -9.20
C ALA A 363 -20.23 -10.37 -10.54
N HIS A 364 -20.86 -9.93 -11.63
CA HIS A 364 -20.20 -9.90 -12.94
C HIS A 364 -19.45 -8.59 -13.12
N HIS A 365 -18.30 -8.52 -12.49
CA HIS A 365 -17.35 -7.46 -12.77
C HIS A 365 -16.60 -7.79 -14.05
N SER A 366 -16.69 -6.93 -15.07
CA SER A 366 -15.87 -7.05 -16.28
C SER A 366 -14.36 -6.98 -16.00
N ARG A 367 -13.95 -6.58 -14.77
CA ARG A 367 -12.56 -6.63 -14.27
C ARG A 367 -12.40 -6.75 -12.74
N SER A 368 -13.25 -7.50 -12.04
CA SER A 368 -12.83 -8.00 -10.72
C SER A 368 -12.49 -9.47 -10.88
N ALA A 369 -11.21 -9.77 -10.72
CA ALA A 369 -10.68 -11.12 -10.64
C ALA A 369 -11.02 -11.79 -9.31
N ARG A 370 -12.09 -11.34 -8.63
CA ARG A 370 -12.74 -12.14 -7.63
C ARG A 370 -13.96 -12.80 -8.27
N ALA A 371 -13.74 -13.98 -8.83
CA ALA A 371 -14.79 -15.00 -8.92
C ALA A 371 -15.34 -15.40 -7.51
N ARG A 372 -14.87 -14.75 -6.43
CA ARG A 372 -15.37 -14.79 -5.06
C ARG A 372 -15.28 -13.43 -4.35
N GLN A 373 -15.74 -12.32 -4.96
CA GLN A 373 -16.15 -11.14 -4.20
C GLN A 373 -17.60 -11.46 -3.86
N ALA A 374 -17.76 -12.25 -2.80
CA ALA A 374 -18.98 -12.98 -2.52
C ALA A 374 -20.18 -12.04 -2.63
N ALA A 375 -21.01 -12.33 -3.61
CA ALA A 375 -22.31 -11.70 -3.70
C ALA A 375 -23.34 -12.51 -2.86
N TRP A 376 -22.99 -13.65 -2.27
CA TRP A 376 -23.10 -13.90 -0.81
C TRP A 376 -22.67 -15.33 -0.49
N ARG A 377 -21.58 -15.46 0.28
CA ARG A 377 -21.18 -16.55 1.18
C ARG A 377 -19.95 -16.10 1.97
#